data_AF-A0A535F5Q3-F1
#
_entry.id   AF-A0A535F5Q3-F1
#
_cell.length_a   1.000
_cell.length_b   1.000
_cell.length_c   1.000
_cell.angle_alpha   90.00
_cell.angle_beta   90.00
_cell.angle_gamma   90.00
#
_symmetry.space_group_name_H-M   'P 1'
#
loop_
_entity.id
_entity.type
_entity.pdbx_description
1 polymer ?
#
loop_
_entity_poly.entity_id
_entity_poly.type
_entity_poly.pdbx_seq_one_letter_code
_entity_poly.pdbx_strand_id
1 'polypeptide(L)'
;MSSSSNEPGIDWPDNQLFPVFQTPQYLEVYDMRGASYDVKLSVATLVGLINRSAPRVYLLEREHDAFWLEQCFSAVPQQKSALKNDAILKELVSTYRQNVQGLIIYNPAIIDSANVATMLAGQRDGLVVSPAIAQQLQQAPDALPVLTDLRVYKWSSRLEVYRWAQ
;
A
#
# COMPACT_ATOMS: atom_id res chain seq x y z
N MET A 1 -22.08 4.45 -22.30
CA MET A 1 -22.09 3.03 -21.89
C MET A 1 -20.92 2.85 -20.95
N SER A 2 -21.16 3.03 -19.65
CA SER A 2 -20.19 2.76 -18.60
C SER A 2 -20.00 1.25 -18.52
N SER A 3 -18.83 0.76 -18.93
CA SER A 3 -18.41 -0.59 -18.58
C SER A 3 -18.14 -0.59 -17.08
N SER A 4 -19.05 -1.16 -16.29
CA SER A 4 -18.77 -1.50 -14.90
C SER A 4 -17.59 -2.47 -14.91
N SER A 5 -16.39 -1.98 -14.63
CA SER A 5 -15.23 -2.83 -14.38
C SER A 5 -15.56 -3.66 -13.14
N ASN A 6 -15.84 -4.95 -13.36
CA ASN A 6 -16.25 -5.88 -12.33
C ASN A 6 -15.01 -6.30 -11.52
N GLU A 7 -14.42 -5.35 -10.79
CA GLU A 7 -13.35 -5.65 -9.83
C GLU A 7 -13.98 -6.38 -8.63
N PRO A 8 -13.52 -7.59 -8.29
CA PRO A 8 -14.12 -8.36 -7.20
C PRO A 8 -14.17 -7.55 -5.91
N GLY A 9 -15.37 -7.40 -5.33
CA GLY A 9 -15.58 -6.70 -4.06
C GLY A 9 -15.71 -5.18 -4.15
N ILE A 10 -15.65 -4.59 -5.34
CA ILE A 10 -15.95 -3.17 -5.55
C ILE A 10 -17.23 -3.07 -6.38
N ASP A 11 -18.26 -2.44 -5.79
CA ASP A 11 -19.51 -2.16 -6.49
C ASP A 11 -19.50 -0.72 -7.03
N TRP A 12 -19.92 -0.53 -8.28
CA TRP A 12 -19.97 0.76 -8.96
C TRP A 12 -21.41 1.07 -9.38
N PRO A 13 -22.26 1.57 -8.46
CA PRO A 13 -23.64 1.90 -8.78
C PRO A 13 -23.71 3.12 -9.71
N ASP A 14 -24.59 3.05 -10.71
CA ASP A 14 -24.76 4.10 -11.74
C ASP A 14 -25.23 5.46 -11.17
N ASN A 15 -25.70 5.50 -9.92
CA ASN A 15 -26.26 6.69 -9.28
C ASN A 15 -25.34 7.37 -8.26
N GLN A 16 -24.05 7.01 -8.21
CA GLN A 16 -23.08 7.63 -7.31
C GLN A 16 -21.71 7.83 -7.98
N LEU A 17 -20.96 8.81 -7.47
CA LEU A 17 -19.63 9.16 -7.99
C LEU A 17 -18.51 8.23 -7.48
N PHE A 18 -18.72 7.59 -6.33
CA PHE A 18 -17.73 6.75 -5.66
C PHE A 18 -18.19 5.29 -5.65
N PRO A 19 -17.31 4.29 -5.55
CA PRO A 19 -17.71 2.92 -5.39
C PRO A 19 -18.21 2.62 -3.98
N VAL A 20 -18.93 1.51 -3.81
CA VAL A 20 -19.18 0.89 -2.51
C VAL A 20 -18.13 -0.19 -2.28
N PHE A 21 -17.49 -0.15 -1.12
CA PHE A 21 -16.53 -1.17 -0.68
C PHE A 21 -17.21 -2.20 0.22
N GLN A 22 -16.71 -3.43 0.23
CA GLN A 22 -17.19 -4.46 1.15
C GLN A 22 -16.98 -4.06 2.62
N THR A 23 -17.92 -4.44 3.48
CA THR A 23 -17.74 -4.35 4.93
C THR A 23 -16.70 -5.38 5.40
N PRO A 24 -15.72 -5.00 6.24
CA PRO A 24 -14.77 -5.96 6.79
C PRO A 24 -15.47 -7.01 7.65
N GLN A 25 -15.13 -8.28 7.44
CA GLN A 25 -15.61 -9.41 8.26
C GLN A 25 -14.65 -9.76 9.40
N TYR A 26 -13.38 -9.36 9.26
CA TYR A 26 -12.31 -9.58 10.22
C TYR A 26 -11.19 -8.57 9.96
N LEU A 27 -10.49 -8.13 11.00
CA LEU A 27 -9.36 -7.21 10.89
C LEU A 27 -8.08 -7.74 11.55
N GLU A 28 -7.01 -7.85 10.77
CA GLU A 28 -5.64 -7.92 11.28
C GLU A 28 -5.13 -6.51 11.53
N VAL A 29 -4.72 -6.23 12.76
CA VAL A 29 -4.33 -4.90 13.20
C VAL A 29 -2.82 -4.87 13.45
N TYR A 30 -2.13 -3.98 12.76
CA TYR A 30 -0.68 -3.80 12.88
C TYR A 30 -0.35 -2.42 13.42
N ASP A 31 0.55 -2.37 14.40
CA ASP A 31 1.00 -1.11 14.99
C ASP A 31 2.27 -0.60 14.29
N MET A 32 2.07 0.43 13.47
CA MET A 32 3.08 1.04 12.62
C MET A 32 3.73 2.28 13.23
N ARG A 33 3.26 2.79 14.37
CA ARG A 33 3.76 4.06 14.96
C ARG A 33 5.28 4.11 15.10
N GLY A 34 5.91 3.01 15.48
CA GLY A 34 7.36 2.87 15.65
C GLY A 34 8.18 2.59 14.38
N ALA A 35 7.53 2.31 13.25
CA ALA A 35 8.22 1.96 12.00
C ALA A 35 8.85 3.18 11.30
N SER A 36 9.89 2.92 10.51
CA SER A 36 10.52 3.94 9.65
C SER A 36 9.56 4.42 8.55
N TYR A 37 9.86 5.58 7.96
CA TYR A 37 9.07 6.12 6.84
C TYR A 37 9.00 5.13 5.66
N ASP A 38 10.14 4.56 5.26
CA ASP A 38 10.22 3.62 4.13
C ASP A 38 9.33 2.39 4.34
N VAL A 39 9.31 1.86 5.57
CA VAL A 39 8.48 0.71 5.93
C VAL A 39 7.01 1.10 5.99
N LYS A 40 6.68 2.26 6.58
CA LYS A 40 5.30 2.78 6.60
C LYS A 40 4.75 2.95 5.18
N LEU A 41 5.52 3.57 4.29
CA LEU A 41 5.14 3.75 2.89
C LEU A 41 4.91 2.39 2.19
N SER A 42 5.86 1.47 2.34
CA SER A 42 5.75 0.13 1.74
C SER A 42 4.52 -0.62 2.24
N VAL A 43 4.34 -0.67 3.56
CA VAL A 43 3.19 -1.35 4.19
C VAL A 43 1.86 -0.68 3.81
N ALA A 44 1.77 0.65 3.84
CA ALA A 44 0.55 1.36 3.44
C ALA A 44 0.16 1.08 1.99
N THR A 45 1.14 1.07 1.07
CA THR A 45 0.86 0.73 -0.34
C THR A 45 0.42 -0.72 -0.51
N LEU A 46 1.06 -1.66 0.21
CA LEU A 46 0.66 -3.07 0.21
C LEU A 46 -0.75 -3.27 0.78
N VAL A 47 -1.07 -2.63 1.90
CA VAL A 47 -2.39 -2.68 2.52
C VAL A 47 -3.46 -2.10 1.60
N GLY A 48 -3.14 -1.09 0.79
CA GLY A 48 -4.01 -0.61 -0.28
C GLY A 48 -4.34 -1.70 -1.31
N LEU A 49 -3.37 -2.55 -1.68
CA LEU A 49 -3.60 -3.69 -2.58
C LEU A 49 -4.41 -4.80 -1.90
N ILE A 50 -4.08 -5.12 -0.64
CA ILE A 50 -4.76 -6.16 0.15
C ILE A 50 -6.24 -5.81 0.34
N ASN A 51 -6.51 -4.57 0.76
CA ASN A 51 -7.85 -4.13 1.11
C ASN A 51 -8.73 -3.77 -0.10
N ARG A 52 -8.18 -3.74 -1.32
CA ARG A 52 -8.90 -3.30 -2.53
C ARG A 52 -10.21 -4.08 -2.74
N SER A 53 -10.16 -5.40 -2.62
CA SER A 53 -11.33 -6.28 -2.84
C SER A 53 -12.10 -6.60 -1.56
N ALA A 54 -11.40 -6.75 -0.45
CA ALA A 54 -12.00 -7.04 0.85
C ALA A 54 -11.13 -6.41 1.95
N PRO A 55 -11.64 -5.40 2.69
CA PRO A 55 -10.89 -4.82 3.80
C PRO A 55 -10.57 -5.88 4.87
N ARG A 56 -9.28 -6.03 5.18
CA ARG A 56 -8.74 -7.08 6.09
C ARG A 56 -7.64 -6.59 7.01
N VAL A 57 -6.87 -5.58 6.59
CA VAL A 57 -5.73 -5.07 7.37
C VAL A 57 -6.00 -3.63 7.81
N TYR A 58 -5.81 -3.36 9.10
CA TYR A 58 -5.90 -2.03 9.69
C TYR A 58 -4.55 -1.62 10.28
N LEU A 59 -4.10 -0.41 9.98
CA LEU A 59 -2.82 0.12 10.46
C LEU A 59 -3.05 1.15 11.57
N LEU A 60 -2.35 1.01 12.69
CA LEU A 60 -2.21 2.05 13.69
C LEU A 60 -0.93 2.85 13.35
N GLU A 61 -1.05 3.92 12.59
CA GLU A 61 0.07 4.78 12.22
C GLU A 61 0.20 6.01 13.14
N ARG A 62 -0.91 6.43 13.73
CA ARG A 62 -1.07 7.60 14.60
C ARG A 62 -1.84 7.22 15.85
N GLU A 63 -1.70 8.03 16.89
CA GLU A 63 -2.36 7.76 18.18
C GLU A 63 -3.89 7.69 18.10
N HIS A 64 -4.50 8.50 17.22
CA HIS A 64 -5.95 8.52 17.06
C HIS A 64 -6.51 7.37 16.22
N ASP A 65 -5.68 6.56 15.57
CA ASP A 65 -6.18 5.46 14.74
C ASP A 65 -6.84 4.36 15.60
N ALA A 66 -6.38 4.21 16.84
CA ALA A 66 -6.98 3.28 17.80
C ALA A 66 -8.40 3.70 18.20
N PHE A 67 -8.65 5.01 18.30
CA PHE A 67 -9.99 5.54 18.55
C PHE A 67 -10.94 5.17 17.41
N TRP A 68 -10.54 5.39 16.15
CA TRP A 68 -11.38 5.06 15.01
C TRP A 68 -11.60 3.56 14.83
N LEU A 69 -10.59 2.74 15.14
CA LEU A 69 -10.74 1.28 15.15
C LEU A 69 -11.82 0.83 16.14
N GLU A 70 -11.86 1.44 17.34
CA GLU A 70 -12.86 1.14 18.36
C GLU A 70 -14.25 1.68 17.98
N GLN A 71 -14.33 2.92 17.51
CA GLN A 71 -15.62 3.55 17.18
C GLN A 71 -16.30 2.92 15.97
N CYS A 72 -15.54 2.61 14.92
CA CYS A 72 -16.11 2.16 13.65
C CYS A 72 -16.16 0.64 13.52
N PHE A 73 -15.30 -0.10 14.22
CA PHE A 73 -15.10 -1.53 13.98
C PHE A 73 -15.13 -2.39 15.25
N SER A 74 -15.63 -1.89 16.38
CA SER A 74 -15.74 -2.67 17.64
C SER A 74 -16.53 -3.98 17.51
N ALA A 75 -17.51 -4.04 16.61
CA ALA A 75 -18.30 -5.25 16.35
C ALA A 75 -17.62 -6.24 15.38
N VAL A 76 -16.56 -5.81 14.67
CA VAL A 76 -15.82 -6.67 13.74
C VAL A 76 -14.76 -7.43 14.54
N PRO A 77 -14.65 -8.76 14.42
CA PRO A 77 -13.58 -9.52 15.05
C PRO A 77 -12.19 -9.01 14.63
N GLN A 78 -11.27 -8.84 15.60
CA GLN A 78 -9.95 -8.26 15.35
C GLN A 78 -8.85 -9.09 16.00
N GLN A 79 -7.68 -9.15 15.36
CA GLN A 79 -6.45 -9.66 15.95
C GLN A 79 -5.33 -8.63 15.84
N LYS A 80 -4.78 -8.24 16.99
CA LYS A 80 -3.62 -7.34 17.04
C LYS A 80 -2.34 -8.17 16.91
N SER A 81 -1.55 -7.86 15.89
CA SER A 81 -0.24 -8.48 15.70
C SER A 81 0.77 -7.96 16.72
N ALA A 82 1.63 -8.85 17.21
CA ALA A 82 2.77 -8.49 18.05
C ALA A 82 4.00 -8.05 17.24
N LEU A 83 3.99 -8.24 15.92
CA LEU A 83 5.09 -7.86 15.04
C LEU A 83 5.30 -6.34 15.04
N LYS A 84 6.53 -5.92 14.77
CA LYS A 84 6.95 -4.51 14.76
C LYS A 84 7.87 -4.22 13.59
N ASN A 85 7.83 -2.98 13.10
CA ASN A 85 8.76 -2.44 12.10
C ASN A 85 8.87 -3.35 10.86
N ASP A 86 10.09 -3.63 10.41
CA ASP A 86 10.40 -4.42 9.22
C ASP A 86 9.78 -5.82 9.24
N ALA A 87 9.55 -6.40 10.43
CA ALA A 87 8.91 -7.71 10.55
C ALA A 87 7.45 -7.68 10.05
N ILE A 88 6.76 -6.54 10.17
CA ILE A 88 5.41 -6.35 9.65
C ILE A 88 5.43 -6.40 8.12
N LEU A 89 6.36 -5.66 7.50
CA LEU A 89 6.50 -5.65 6.05
C LEU A 89 6.82 -7.05 5.51
N LYS A 90 7.78 -7.74 6.14
CA LYS A 90 8.16 -9.10 5.75
C LYS A 90 6.98 -10.07 5.83
N GLU A 91 6.22 -10.03 6.92
CA GLU A 91 5.02 -10.85 7.09
C GLU A 91 4.00 -10.57 5.99
N LEU A 92 3.64 -9.30 5.79
CA LEU A 92 2.63 -8.92 4.81
C LEU A 92 3.05 -9.26 3.39
N VAL A 93 4.33 -9.04 3.02
CA VAL A 93 4.83 -9.40 1.68
C VAL A 93 4.77 -10.92 1.47
N SER A 94 5.18 -11.71 2.46
CA SER A 94 5.12 -13.17 2.38
C SER A 94 3.67 -13.67 2.26
N THR A 95 2.77 -13.17 3.11
CA THR A 95 1.37 -13.61 3.18
C THR A 95 0.57 -13.17 1.95
N TYR A 96 0.82 -11.96 1.43
CA TYR A 96 0.10 -11.37 0.31
C TYR A 96 0.94 -11.25 -0.96
N ARG A 97 1.92 -12.14 -1.13
CA ARG A 97 2.86 -12.12 -2.27
C ARG A 97 2.15 -12.12 -3.61
N GLN A 98 1.00 -12.80 -3.72
CA GLN A 98 0.19 -12.89 -4.94
C GLN A 98 -0.48 -11.57 -5.33
N ASN A 99 -0.65 -10.64 -4.39
CA ASN A 99 -1.20 -9.32 -4.65
C ASN A 99 -0.16 -8.35 -5.24
N VAL A 100 1.12 -8.72 -5.25
CA VAL A 100 2.22 -7.82 -5.65
C VAL A 100 2.85 -8.31 -6.95
N GLN A 101 2.73 -7.52 -8.02
CA GLN A 101 3.32 -7.82 -9.32
C GLN A 101 4.80 -7.45 -9.40
N GLY A 102 5.25 -6.51 -8.58
CA GLY A 102 6.66 -6.15 -8.48
C GLY A 102 6.87 -4.82 -7.75
N LEU A 103 8.10 -4.33 -7.81
CA LEU A 103 8.57 -3.19 -7.01
C LEU A 103 8.55 -1.89 -7.82
N ILE A 104 8.14 -0.82 -7.17
CA ILE A 104 8.27 0.54 -7.67
C ILE A 104 9.19 1.30 -6.72
N ILE A 105 10.41 1.58 -7.18
CA ILE A 105 11.44 2.20 -6.36
C ILE A 105 11.29 3.71 -6.46
N TYR A 106 10.94 4.38 -5.37
CA TYR A 106 10.93 5.85 -5.34
C TYR A 106 12.36 6.41 -5.25
N ASN A 107 12.52 7.69 -5.54
CA ASN A 107 13.80 8.38 -5.43
C ASN A 107 13.90 9.14 -4.09
N PRO A 108 14.73 8.70 -3.13
CA PRO A 108 14.85 9.38 -1.82
C PRO A 108 15.41 10.79 -1.90
N ALA A 109 16.14 11.15 -2.98
CA ALA A 109 16.65 12.51 -3.17
C ALA A 109 15.52 13.52 -3.49
N ILE A 110 14.34 13.04 -3.89
CA ILE A 110 13.17 13.86 -4.17
C ILE A 110 11.91 13.17 -3.66
N ILE A 111 11.54 13.47 -2.41
CA ILE A 111 10.50 12.75 -1.67
C ILE A 111 9.13 12.74 -2.37
N ASP A 112 8.82 13.76 -3.17
CA ASP A 112 7.61 13.82 -4.00
C ASP A 112 7.48 12.66 -5.00
N SER A 113 8.59 12.01 -5.37
CA SER A 113 8.56 10.80 -6.20
C SER A 113 7.83 9.63 -5.53
N ALA A 114 7.70 9.62 -4.20
CA ALA A 114 6.90 8.63 -3.49
C ALA A 114 5.42 8.71 -3.87
N ASN A 115 4.88 9.92 -4.09
CA ASN A 115 3.49 10.09 -4.50
C ASN A 115 3.26 9.53 -5.92
N VAL A 116 4.21 9.78 -6.83
CA VAL A 116 4.20 9.20 -8.18
C VAL A 116 4.33 7.68 -8.12
N ALA A 117 5.18 7.15 -7.25
CA ALA A 117 5.31 5.72 -7.04
C ALA A 117 3.99 5.11 -6.55
N THR A 118 3.30 5.74 -5.61
CA THR A 118 2.00 5.30 -5.08
C THR A 118 0.92 5.30 -6.17
N MET A 119 0.89 6.32 -7.02
CA MET A 119 -0.01 6.34 -8.19
C MET A 119 0.25 5.16 -9.12
N LEU A 120 1.52 4.92 -9.48
CA LEU A 120 1.92 3.81 -10.35
C LEU A 120 1.62 2.45 -9.69
N ALA A 121 1.79 2.33 -8.37
CA ALA A 121 1.49 1.13 -7.61
C ALA A 121 0.00 0.76 -7.68
N GLY A 122 -0.89 1.74 -7.58
CA GLY A 122 -2.33 1.52 -7.74
C GLY A 122 -2.71 1.01 -9.13
N GLN A 123 -2.01 1.45 -10.18
CA GLN A 123 -2.30 1.05 -11.57
C GLN A 123 -1.69 -0.29 -11.97
N ARG A 124 -0.59 -0.70 -11.32
CA ARG A 124 0.24 -1.84 -11.74
C ARG A 124 0.35 -2.92 -10.68
N ASP A 125 -0.46 -2.85 -9.64
CA ASP A 125 -0.41 -3.72 -8.47
C ASP A 125 1.01 -3.86 -7.91
N GLY A 126 1.68 -2.71 -7.80
CA GLY A 126 3.09 -2.61 -7.40
C GLY A 126 3.25 -2.30 -5.92
N LEU A 127 4.38 -2.72 -5.34
CA LEU A 127 4.80 -2.34 -4.00
C LEU A 127 5.77 -1.16 -4.07
N VAL A 128 5.43 -0.04 -3.43
CA VAL A 128 6.35 1.10 -3.35
C VAL A 128 7.43 0.79 -2.32
N VAL A 129 8.69 0.96 -2.68
CA VAL A 129 9.82 0.62 -1.81
C VAL A 129 10.95 1.64 -1.92
N SER A 130 11.72 1.77 -0.85
CA SER A 130 13.00 2.46 -0.91
C SER A 130 14.05 1.59 -1.61
N PRO A 131 15.18 2.16 -2.07
CA PRO A 131 16.25 1.39 -2.69
C PRO A 131 16.77 0.23 -1.83
N ALA A 132 16.85 0.43 -0.52
CA ALA A 132 17.35 -0.58 0.41
C ALA A 132 16.36 -1.75 0.54
N ILE A 133 15.07 -1.46 0.70
CA ILE A 133 14.02 -2.49 0.74
C ILE A 133 13.94 -3.22 -0.60
N ALA A 134 14.08 -2.49 -1.72
CA ALA A 134 14.07 -3.09 -3.05
C ALA A 134 15.20 -4.11 -3.24
N GLN A 135 16.40 -3.81 -2.73
CA GLN A 135 17.53 -4.72 -2.79
C GLN A 135 17.25 -6.02 -2.02
N GLN A 136 16.55 -5.94 -0.88
CA GLN A 136 16.18 -7.10 -0.08
C GLN A 136 15.11 -7.95 -0.80
N LEU A 137 14.02 -7.34 -1.26
CA LEU A 137 12.88 -8.05 -1.85
C LEU A 137 13.13 -8.62 -3.26
N GLN A 138 14.19 -8.17 -3.93
CA GLN A 138 14.66 -8.79 -5.18
C GLN A 138 15.36 -10.14 -4.96
N GLN A 139 15.79 -10.43 -3.73
CA GLN A 139 16.42 -11.71 -3.41
C GLN A 139 15.38 -12.79 -3.07
N ALA A 140 15.82 -14.04 -3.05
CA ALA A 140 15.00 -15.13 -2.53
C ALA A 140 14.66 -14.87 -1.03
N PRO A 141 13.45 -15.26 -0.57
CA PRO A 141 12.43 -16.03 -1.28
C PRO A 141 11.47 -15.20 -2.14
N ASP A 142 11.41 -13.88 -1.98
CA ASP A 142 10.37 -13.04 -2.58
C ASP A 142 10.56 -12.85 -4.10
N ALA A 143 11.83 -12.68 -4.51
CA ALA A 143 12.28 -12.55 -5.90
C ALA A 143 11.39 -11.60 -6.73
N LEU A 144 10.99 -10.48 -6.14
CA LEU A 144 10.08 -9.53 -6.77
C LEU A 144 10.80 -8.75 -7.88
N PRO A 145 10.26 -8.71 -9.11
CA PRO A 145 10.86 -7.94 -10.19
C PRO A 145 10.68 -6.43 -9.94
N VAL A 146 11.56 -5.61 -10.50
CA VAL A 146 11.37 -4.14 -10.51
C VAL A 146 10.49 -3.75 -11.69
N LEU A 147 9.31 -3.18 -11.42
CA LEU A 147 8.40 -2.66 -12.43
C LEU A 147 8.83 -1.27 -12.90
N THR A 148 9.31 -0.43 -11.98
CA THR A 148 9.71 0.93 -12.28
C THR A 148 10.73 1.42 -11.24
N ASP A 149 11.82 2.02 -11.70
CA ASP A 149 12.78 2.70 -10.82
C ASP A 149 12.74 4.19 -11.10
N LEU A 150 12.21 4.98 -10.17
CA LEU A 150 12.04 6.42 -10.34
C LEU A 150 13.35 7.20 -10.17
N ARG A 151 14.44 6.56 -9.73
CA ARG A 151 15.76 7.21 -9.61
C ARG A 151 16.43 7.47 -10.95
N VAL A 152 16.00 6.76 -12.00
CA VAL A 152 16.51 6.97 -13.36
C VAL A 152 16.09 8.34 -13.90
N TYR A 153 15.01 8.91 -13.36
CA TYR A 153 14.57 10.26 -13.68
C TYR A 153 15.42 11.25 -12.88
N LYS A 154 16.19 12.06 -13.60
CA LYS A 154 17.07 13.10 -13.05
C LYS A 154 16.31 14.36 -12.66
N TRP A 155 15.20 14.21 -11.95
CA TRP A 155 14.42 15.35 -11.47
C TRP A 155 15.22 16.17 -10.48
N SER A 156 15.19 17.47 -10.68
CA SER A 156 15.84 18.47 -9.83
C SER A 156 14.85 19.22 -8.94
N SER A 157 13.54 19.08 -9.20
CA SER A 157 12.50 19.77 -8.44
C SER A 157 11.17 19.00 -8.41
N ARG A 158 10.36 19.22 -7.38
CA ARG A 158 9.01 18.66 -7.26
C ARG A 158 8.13 18.97 -8.48
N LEU A 159 8.34 20.12 -9.12
CA LEU A 159 7.57 20.53 -10.30
C LEU A 159 7.82 19.60 -11.48
N GLU A 160 9.06 19.15 -11.68
CA GLU A 160 9.40 18.19 -12.73
C GLU A 160 8.77 16.81 -12.48
N VAL A 161 8.73 16.39 -11.21
CA VAL A 161 8.05 15.15 -10.80
C VAL A 161 6.57 15.17 -11.20
N TYR A 162 5.84 16.21 -10.79
CA TYR A 162 4.41 16.28 -11.06
C TYR A 162 4.09 16.57 -12.52
N ARG A 163 4.93 17.31 -13.26
CA ARG A 163 4.77 17.47 -14.71
C ARG A 163 4.91 16.16 -15.47
N TRP A 164 5.76 15.25 -14.99
CA TRP A 164 5.89 13.93 -15.61
C TRP A 164 4.67 13.03 -15.34
N ALA A 165 4.03 13.20 -14.17
CA ALA A 165 2.91 12.37 -13.74
C ALA A 165 1.53 12.82 -14.27
N GLN A 166 1.46 13.90 -15.06
CA GLN A 166 0.23 14.41 -15.67
C GLN A 166 -0.29 13.53 -16.81
#